data_AF-A0A8S3JFA5-F1
#
_entry.id   AF-A0A8S3JFA5-F1
#
_cell.length_a   1.000
_cell.length_b   1.000
_cell.length_c   1.000
_cell.angle_alpha   90.00
_cell.angle_beta   90.00
_cell.angle_gamma   90.00
#
_symmetry.space_group_name_H-M   'P 1'
#
loop_
_entity.id
_entity.type
_entity.pdbx_description
1 polymer ?
#
loop_
_entity_poly.entity_id
_entity_poly.type
_entity_poly.pdbx_seq_one_letter_code
_entity_poly.pdbx_strand_id
1 'polypeptide(L)'
;MAKTNLKTATAKQRIFRKAINLLNQIFFTWNNGNEEELVSFLQTIRDKSPNVQFQKLIASSVPFLNAFVQNQNSNLFSRIYRHPFIQGYSLPYEVGNTKLVHSDWLRSVLIRAVCYCSSVEDFNLERIYLELTCLTNGYSLRFVETHVQHFFNFFHLHPMRYSRDQIMYNKFRHNWFNYIKIQHELSDQLQQFDDKGQLIHLNYLYEYGAR
;
A
#
# COMPACT_ATOMS: atom_id res chain seq x y z
N MET A 1 -31.11 13.50 -37.91
CA MET A 1 -29.75 13.20 -37.42
C MET A 1 -29.48 14.03 -36.18
N ALA A 2 -29.79 13.47 -35.01
CA ALA A 2 -29.68 14.15 -33.73
C ALA A 2 -28.57 13.49 -32.90
N LYS A 3 -27.54 14.28 -32.57
CA LYS A 3 -26.50 13.94 -31.60
C LYS A 3 -27.14 13.86 -30.21
N THR A 4 -27.15 12.69 -29.59
CA THR A 4 -27.63 12.54 -28.21
C THR A 4 -26.45 12.36 -27.26
N ASN A 5 -26.22 13.44 -26.52
CA ASN A 5 -25.35 13.67 -25.37
C ASN A 5 -24.87 12.44 -24.56
N LEU A 6 -23.55 12.19 -24.61
CA LEU A 6 -22.76 11.65 -23.50
C LEU A 6 -22.70 12.70 -22.36
N LYS A 7 -23.71 12.77 -21.49
CA LYS A 7 -23.65 13.59 -20.25
C LYS A 7 -24.27 12.92 -19.02
N THR A 8 -24.47 11.59 -19.03
CA THR A 8 -25.01 10.84 -17.88
C THR A 8 -23.99 9.95 -17.15
N ALA A 9 -22.71 10.00 -17.53
CA ALA A 9 -21.66 9.21 -16.88
C ALA A 9 -21.10 9.81 -15.58
N THR A 10 -21.44 11.06 -15.23
CA THR A 10 -20.80 11.83 -14.15
C THR A 10 -21.38 11.62 -12.75
N ALA A 11 -22.52 10.92 -12.60
CA ALA A 11 -23.14 10.67 -11.29
C ALA A 11 -22.86 9.28 -10.70
N LYS A 12 -22.61 8.25 -11.53
CA LYS A 12 -22.44 6.86 -11.09
C LYS A 12 -21.04 6.48 -10.60
N GLN A 13 -20.05 7.36 -10.74
CA GLN A 13 -18.67 7.10 -10.32
C GLN A 13 -18.39 7.44 -8.84
N ARG A 14 -19.40 7.86 -8.07
CA ARG A 14 -19.24 8.40 -6.71
C ARG A 14 -19.35 7.40 -5.55
N ILE A 15 -19.35 6.09 -5.81
CA ILE A 15 -19.57 5.06 -4.77
C ILE A 15 -18.28 4.29 -4.38
N PHE A 16 -17.14 4.54 -5.04
CA PHE A 16 -15.86 3.96 -4.63
C PHE A 16 -15.02 4.96 -3.83
N ARG A 17 -14.86 4.73 -2.52
CA ARG A 17 -13.97 5.55 -1.69
C ARG A 17 -12.53 5.06 -1.66
N LYS A 18 -12.26 3.75 -1.85
CA LYS A 18 -10.89 3.21 -1.93
C LYS A 18 -10.91 1.80 -2.52
N ALA A 19 -10.18 1.58 -3.61
CA ALA A 19 -9.77 0.24 -4.02
C ALA A 19 -8.36 0.01 -3.47
N ILE A 20 -8.18 -1.02 -2.65
CA ILE A 20 -6.84 -1.44 -2.23
C ILE A 20 -6.54 -2.72 -3.01
N ASN A 21 -5.62 -2.63 -3.97
CA ASN A 21 -5.11 -3.79 -4.70
C ASN A 21 -3.98 -4.42 -3.88
N LEU A 22 -4.20 -5.65 -3.43
CA LEU A 22 -3.19 -6.41 -2.67
C LEU A 22 -3.19 -7.83 -3.23
N LEU A 23 -2.08 -8.21 -3.89
CA LEU A 23 -1.83 -9.61 -4.28
C LEU A 23 -2.98 -10.23 -5.11
N ASN A 24 -3.44 -9.54 -6.16
CA ASN A 24 -4.54 -9.96 -7.04
C ASN A 24 -5.92 -10.08 -6.34
N GLN A 25 -6.03 -9.57 -5.11
CA GLN A 25 -7.30 -9.44 -4.41
C GLN A 25 -7.69 -7.97 -4.32
N ILE A 26 -8.96 -7.69 -4.57
CA ILE A 26 -9.51 -6.34 -4.56
C ILE A 26 -10.49 -6.23 -3.40
N PHE A 27 -10.26 -5.24 -2.55
CA PHE A 27 -11.20 -4.87 -1.50
C PHE A 27 -12.05 -3.70 -1.96
N PHE A 28 -13.38 -3.87 -1.87
CA PHE A 28 -14.36 -2.83 -2.14
C PHE A 28 -15.15 -2.50 -0.88
N THR A 29 -15.43 -1.21 -0.70
CA THR A 29 -16.31 -0.72 0.37
C THR A 29 -17.55 -0.09 -0.23
N TRP A 30 -18.72 -0.40 0.35
CA TRP A 30 -19.99 0.18 -0.06
C TRP A 30 -20.64 0.88 1.13
N ASN A 31 -20.55 2.21 1.17
CA ASN A 31 -20.96 2.98 2.35
C ASN A 31 -22.27 3.76 2.16
N ASN A 32 -22.71 4.01 0.92
CA ASN A 32 -23.70 5.05 0.62
C ASN A 32 -24.82 4.64 -0.37
N GLY A 33 -24.88 3.39 -0.84
CA GLY A 33 -25.94 2.94 -1.77
C GLY A 33 -26.94 2.01 -1.09
N ASN A 34 -28.14 1.87 -1.65
CA ASN A 34 -29.12 0.89 -1.19
C ASN A 34 -28.66 -0.54 -1.53
N GLU A 35 -29.28 -1.54 -0.91
CA GLU A 35 -28.88 -2.95 -1.11
C GLU A 35 -29.12 -3.43 -2.55
N GLU A 36 -30.16 -2.94 -3.21
CA GLU A 36 -30.50 -3.30 -4.59
C GLU A 36 -29.41 -2.88 -5.58
N GLU A 37 -28.86 -1.68 -5.43
CA GLU A 37 -27.74 -1.19 -6.23
C GLU A 37 -26.48 -2.03 -6.03
N LEU A 38 -26.18 -2.42 -4.79
CA LEU A 38 -25.05 -3.29 -4.49
C LEU A 38 -25.22 -4.66 -5.16
N VAL A 39 -26.43 -5.25 -5.09
CA VAL A 39 -26.72 -6.55 -5.72
C VAL A 39 -26.59 -6.47 -7.23
N SER A 40 -27.18 -5.45 -7.86
CA SER A 40 -27.07 -5.22 -9.31
C SER A 40 -25.63 -5.02 -9.76
N PHE A 41 -24.85 -4.27 -8.98
CA PHE A 41 -23.43 -4.06 -9.24
C PHE A 41 -22.63 -5.36 -9.15
N LEU A 42 -22.80 -6.13 -8.07
CA LEU A 42 -22.11 -7.42 -7.89
C LEU A 42 -22.46 -8.40 -9.01
N GLN A 43 -23.72 -8.42 -9.46
CA GLN A 43 -24.14 -9.25 -10.59
C GLN A 43 -23.42 -8.84 -11.88
N THR A 44 -23.37 -7.53 -12.16
CA THR A 44 -22.68 -7.00 -13.35
C THR A 44 -21.20 -7.39 -13.39
N ILE A 45 -20.51 -7.39 -12.24
CA ILE A 45 -19.10 -7.82 -12.21
C ILE A 45 -18.99 -9.34 -12.38
N ARG A 46 -19.84 -10.13 -11.72
CA ARG A 46 -19.85 -11.59 -11.89
C ARG A 46 -20.02 -12.00 -13.34
N ASP A 47 -20.95 -11.36 -14.05
CA ASP A 47 -21.22 -11.65 -15.46
C ASP A 47 -20.02 -11.32 -16.36
N LYS A 48 -19.26 -10.26 -16.03
CA LYS A 48 -18.05 -9.86 -16.76
C LYS A 48 -16.80 -10.65 -16.38
N SER A 49 -16.81 -11.29 -15.22
CA SER A 49 -15.63 -11.94 -14.64
C SER A 49 -16.03 -13.22 -13.90
N PRO A 50 -16.44 -14.27 -14.64
CA PRO A 50 -16.97 -15.50 -14.04
C PRO A 50 -15.93 -16.24 -13.19
N ASN A 51 -14.64 -15.99 -13.43
CA ASN A 51 -13.54 -16.62 -12.71
C ASN A 51 -13.18 -15.92 -11.39
N VAL A 52 -13.81 -14.79 -11.06
CA VAL A 52 -13.55 -14.04 -9.83
C VAL A 52 -14.50 -14.50 -8.73
N GLN A 53 -13.96 -14.92 -7.59
CA GLN A 53 -14.76 -15.25 -6.41
C GLN A 53 -15.11 -13.98 -5.63
N PHE A 54 -16.40 -13.83 -5.28
CA PHE A 54 -16.90 -12.67 -4.53
C PHE A 54 -17.35 -13.10 -3.14
N GLN A 55 -16.75 -12.48 -2.11
CA GLN A 55 -17.20 -12.61 -0.73
C GLN A 55 -17.84 -11.28 -0.28
N LYS A 56 -19.13 -11.33 0.10
CA LYS A 56 -19.84 -10.19 0.71
C LYS A 56 -19.72 -10.30 2.22
N LEU A 57 -19.28 -9.24 2.87
CA LEU A 57 -19.29 -9.11 4.33
C LEU A 57 -19.91 -7.76 4.70
N ILE A 58 -20.88 -7.77 5.62
CA ILE A 58 -21.45 -6.56 6.20
C ILE A 58 -20.90 -6.44 7.61
N ALA A 59 -19.99 -5.50 7.83
CA ALA A 59 -19.39 -5.25 9.14
C ALA A 59 -18.93 -3.80 9.24
N SER A 60 -18.87 -3.27 10.47
CA SER A 60 -18.24 -1.98 10.75
C SER A 60 -16.72 -2.05 10.73
N SER A 61 -16.15 -3.24 10.87
CA SER A 61 -14.72 -3.49 10.72
C SER A 61 -14.45 -4.88 10.17
N VAL A 62 -13.36 -5.02 9.41
CA VAL A 62 -12.95 -6.28 8.81
C VAL A 62 -11.42 -6.35 8.70
N PRO A 63 -10.80 -7.46 9.14
CA PRO A 63 -9.44 -7.78 8.73
C PRO A 63 -9.46 -8.28 7.29
N PHE A 64 -8.67 -7.65 6.42
CA PHE A 64 -8.49 -8.08 5.04
C PHE A 64 -7.00 -8.14 4.72
N LEU A 65 -6.52 -9.35 4.41
CA LEU A 65 -5.10 -9.68 4.28
C LEU A 65 -4.32 -9.25 5.53
N ASN A 66 -3.64 -8.11 5.47
CA ASN A 66 -2.82 -7.56 6.55
C ASN A 66 -3.22 -6.11 6.90
N ALA A 67 -4.43 -5.72 6.51
CA ALA A 67 -5.02 -4.45 6.86
C ALA A 67 -6.26 -4.69 7.72
N PHE A 68 -6.39 -3.93 8.81
CA PHE A 68 -7.63 -3.83 9.56
C PHE A 68 -8.35 -2.60 9.04
N VAL A 69 -9.49 -2.79 8.40
CA VAL A 69 -10.31 -1.71 7.86
C VAL A 69 -11.50 -1.48 8.77
N GLN A 70 -11.76 -0.23 9.13
CA GLN A 70 -12.88 0.16 9.97
C GLN A 70 -13.62 1.34 9.35
N ASN A 71 -14.94 1.27 9.31
CA ASN A 71 -15.79 2.40 9.00
C ASN A 71 -16.18 3.10 10.31
N GLN A 72 -15.72 4.32 10.50
CA GLN A 72 -16.11 5.19 11.62
C GLN A 72 -16.87 6.39 11.05
N ASN A 73 -18.18 6.46 11.31
CA ASN A 73 -19.04 7.56 10.87
C ASN A 73 -18.89 7.88 9.37
N SER A 74 -19.00 6.85 8.52
CA SER A 74 -18.85 6.92 7.05
C SER A 74 -17.43 7.17 6.53
N ASN A 75 -16.45 7.33 7.41
CA ASN A 75 -15.04 7.49 7.05
C ASN A 75 -14.30 6.16 7.22
N LEU A 76 -13.52 5.79 6.21
CA LEU A 76 -12.74 4.56 6.21
C LEU A 76 -11.37 4.81 6.83
N PHE A 77 -11.14 4.16 7.95
CA PHE A 77 -9.85 4.07 8.63
C PHE A 77 -9.25 2.71 8.34
N SER A 78 -7.93 2.69 8.21
CA SER A 78 -7.19 1.45 8.03
C SER A 78 -5.90 1.52 8.83
N ARG A 79 -5.47 0.37 9.34
CA ARG A 79 -4.18 0.18 10.04
C ARG A 79 -3.64 -1.20 9.71
N ILE A 80 -2.38 -1.47 10.07
CA ILE A 80 -1.83 -2.81 9.91
C ILE A 80 -2.61 -3.79 10.81
N TYR A 81 -3.02 -4.91 10.22
CA TYR A 81 -3.57 -6.05 10.97
C TYR A 81 -2.47 -7.09 11.15
N ARG A 82 -2.21 -7.45 12.41
CA ARG A 82 -1.29 -8.52 12.79
C ARG A 82 -2.13 -9.63 13.42
N HIS A 83 -2.15 -10.78 12.78
CA HIS A 83 -2.88 -11.92 13.34
C HIS A 83 -2.13 -12.43 14.58
N PRO A 84 -2.80 -12.57 15.75
CA PRO A 84 -2.11 -12.85 17.01
C PRO A 84 -1.38 -14.19 17.02
N PHE A 85 -1.84 -15.14 16.20
CA PHE A 85 -1.27 -16.49 16.10
C PHE A 85 -0.29 -16.66 14.94
N ILE A 86 -0.10 -15.64 14.09
CA ILE A 86 0.88 -15.69 13.00
C ILE A 86 2.01 -14.75 13.39
N GLN A 87 3.15 -15.34 13.78
CA GLN A 87 4.36 -14.55 13.95
C GLN A 87 4.71 -13.93 12.59
N GLY A 88 4.70 -12.61 12.51
CA GLY A 88 5.16 -11.91 11.31
C GLY A 88 6.63 -12.27 11.09
N TYR A 89 6.96 -12.85 9.92
CA TYR A 89 8.35 -13.16 9.58
C TYR A 89 9.20 -11.88 9.65
N SER A 90 10.00 -11.77 10.71
CA SER A 90 11.12 -10.83 10.81
C SER A 90 12.40 -11.57 10.49
N LEU A 91 13.22 -11.00 9.62
CA LEU A 91 14.51 -11.59 9.25
C LEU A 91 15.45 -11.45 10.45
N PRO A 92 15.86 -12.50 11.19
CA PRO A 92 16.79 -12.34 12.30
C PRO A 92 18.15 -11.88 11.77
N TYR A 93 18.84 -10.99 12.50
CA TYR A 93 20.07 -10.35 12.00
C TYR A 93 21.22 -11.34 11.72
N GLU A 94 21.20 -12.52 12.35
CA GLU A 94 22.25 -13.56 12.23
C GLU A 94 22.01 -14.58 11.10
N VAL A 95 20.82 -14.59 10.48
CA VAL A 95 20.56 -15.51 9.36
C VAL A 95 21.30 -14.95 8.16
N GLY A 96 22.15 -15.76 7.49
CA GLY A 96 23.14 -15.45 6.43
C GLY A 96 22.69 -14.64 5.20
N ASN A 97 21.92 -13.59 5.43
CA ASN A 97 21.46 -12.59 4.49
C ASN A 97 22.45 -11.43 4.50
N THR A 98 22.52 -10.72 3.38
CA THR A 98 23.38 -9.55 3.29
C THR A 98 22.75 -8.37 4.04
N LYS A 99 23.59 -7.41 4.47
CA LYS A 99 23.11 -6.15 5.07
C LYS A 99 22.09 -5.43 4.19
N LEU A 100 22.21 -5.57 2.86
CA LEU A 100 21.28 -5.00 1.89
C LEU A 100 19.87 -5.58 2.05
N VAL A 101 19.74 -6.90 2.19
CA VAL A 101 18.44 -7.57 2.39
C VAL A 101 17.74 -7.06 3.64
N HIS A 102 18.48 -6.93 4.75
CA HIS A 102 17.96 -6.37 6.00
C HIS A 102 17.49 -4.91 5.86
N SER A 103 18.27 -4.11 5.12
CA SER A 103 17.97 -2.72 4.82
C SER A 103 16.68 -2.59 4.00
N ASP A 104 16.58 -3.39 2.93
CA ASP A 104 15.44 -3.41 2.03
C ASP A 104 14.18 -3.93 2.73
N TRP A 105 14.32 -4.93 3.60
CA TRP A 105 13.21 -5.44 4.40
C TRP A 105 12.63 -4.33 5.29
N LEU A 106 13.47 -3.65 6.09
CA LEU A 106 13.01 -2.60 7.02
C LEU A 106 12.37 -1.43 6.25
N ARG A 107 13.00 -1.00 5.15
CA ARG A 107 12.43 0.02 4.26
C ARG A 107 11.05 -0.41 3.71
N SER A 108 10.93 -1.64 3.25
CA SER A 108 9.69 -2.16 2.65
C SER A 108 8.55 -2.25 3.67
N VAL A 109 8.82 -2.69 4.90
CA VAL A 109 7.79 -2.77 5.95
C VAL A 109 7.34 -1.37 6.42
N LEU A 110 8.24 -0.38 6.46
CA LEU A 110 7.88 1.01 6.73
C LEU A 110 7.01 1.62 5.63
N ILE A 111 7.38 1.42 4.36
CA ILE A 111 6.57 1.83 3.20
C ILE A 111 5.17 1.22 3.27
N ARG A 112 5.10 -0.07 3.62
CA ARG A 112 3.83 -0.78 3.77
C ARG A 112 2.97 -0.19 4.89
N ALA A 113 3.57 0.21 6.01
CA ALA A 113 2.86 0.91 7.08
C ALA A 113 2.22 2.22 6.59
N VAL A 114 2.92 3.01 5.77
CA VAL A 114 2.35 4.22 5.16
C VAL A 114 1.15 3.92 4.27
N CYS A 115 1.23 2.82 3.51
CA CYS A 115 0.14 2.40 2.63
C CYS A 115 -1.12 2.04 3.43
N TYR A 116 -0.95 1.27 4.51
CA TYR A 116 -2.08 0.78 5.32
C TYR A 116 -2.60 1.77 6.34
N CYS A 117 -1.76 2.50 7.06
CA CYS A 117 -2.20 3.37 8.15
C CYS A 117 -2.83 4.65 7.63
N SER A 118 -4.11 4.87 7.95
CA SER A 118 -4.83 6.10 7.58
C SER A 118 -4.54 7.27 8.50
N SER A 119 -4.22 7.00 9.76
CA SER A 119 -3.79 8.02 10.71
C SER A 119 -2.28 8.01 10.92
N VAL A 120 -1.72 9.17 11.27
CA VAL A 120 -0.30 9.30 11.65
C VAL A 120 -0.01 8.55 12.95
N GLU A 121 -0.99 8.45 13.84
CA GLU A 121 -0.87 7.72 15.10
C GLU A 121 -0.73 6.22 14.85
N ASP A 122 -1.59 5.63 14.01
CA ASP A 122 -1.49 4.22 13.63
C ASP A 122 -0.15 3.92 12.93
N PHE A 123 0.35 4.85 12.11
CA PHE A 123 1.67 4.73 11.49
C PHE A 123 2.79 4.77 12.52
N ASN A 124 2.74 5.70 13.48
CA ASN A 124 3.75 5.83 14.52
C ASN A 124 3.79 4.61 15.45
N LEU A 125 2.62 4.08 15.84
CA LEU A 125 2.53 2.84 16.62
C LEU A 125 3.17 1.67 15.86
N GLU A 126 2.86 1.54 14.57
CA GLU A 126 3.44 0.49 13.74
C GLU A 126 4.95 0.67 13.55
N ARG A 127 5.43 1.91 13.34
CA ARG A 127 6.86 2.21 13.27
C ARG A 127 7.59 1.79 14.55
N ILE A 128 7.08 2.20 15.71
CA ILE A 128 7.67 1.84 17.01
C ILE A 128 7.69 0.32 17.18
N TYR A 129 6.60 -0.36 16.82
CA TYR A 129 6.53 -1.81 16.83
C TYR A 129 7.62 -2.45 15.96
N LEU A 130 7.84 -1.94 14.74
CA LEU A 130 8.87 -2.43 13.82
C LEU A 130 10.28 -2.19 14.37
N GLU A 131 10.54 -1.01 14.94
CA GLU A 131 11.81 -0.69 15.60
C GLU A 131 12.10 -1.66 16.74
N LEU A 132 11.14 -1.87 17.64
CA LEU A 132 11.25 -2.83 18.75
C LEU A 132 11.44 -4.26 18.24
N THR A 133 10.71 -4.65 17.20
CA THR A 133 10.87 -5.98 16.58
C THR A 133 12.26 -6.19 16.00
N CYS A 134 12.87 -5.16 15.38
CA CYS A 134 14.25 -5.27 14.92
C CYS A 134 15.19 -5.46 16.11
N LEU A 135 15.07 -4.65 17.16
CA LEU A 135 15.93 -4.74 18.33
C LEU A 135 15.84 -6.12 19.00
N THR A 136 14.64 -6.69 19.14
CA THR A 136 14.46 -8.04 19.72
C THR A 136 14.97 -9.17 18.81
N ASN A 137 15.14 -8.92 17.52
CA ASN A 137 15.70 -9.87 16.55
C ASN A 137 17.23 -9.70 16.34
N GLY A 138 17.92 -8.99 17.26
CA GLY A 138 19.37 -8.87 17.28
C GLY A 138 19.94 -7.74 16.43
N TYR A 139 19.11 -6.86 15.87
CA TYR A 139 19.59 -5.70 15.14
C TYR A 139 20.16 -4.67 16.12
N SER A 140 21.30 -4.05 15.78
CA SER A 140 21.85 -2.95 16.57
C SER A 140 20.95 -1.71 16.54
N LEU A 141 20.90 -0.96 17.65
CA LEU A 141 20.19 0.32 17.71
C LEU A 141 20.62 1.28 16.59
N ARG A 142 21.95 1.38 16.35
CA ARG A 142 22.51 2.19 15.27
C ARG A 142 21.95 1.80 13.91
N PHE A 143 21.80 0.50 13.62
CA PHE A 143 21.21 0.04 12.37
C PHE A 143 19.77 0.55 12.24
N VAL A 144 18.94 0.35 13.26
CA VAL A 144 17.52 0.73 13.25
C VAL A 144 17.36 2.23 13.06
N GLU A 145 18.05 3.04 13.87
CA GLU A 145 17.98 4.50 13.79
C GLU A 145 18.45 5.05 12.45
N THR A 146 19.54 4.50 11.91
CA THR A 146 20.07 4.93 10.61
C THR A 146 19.05 4.68 9.50
N HIS A 147 18.41 3.51 9.48
CA HIS A 147 17.47 3.14 8.43
C HIS A 147 16.13 3.87 8.56
N VAL A 148 15.63 4.06 9.78
CA VAL A 148 14.44 4.89 10.02
C VAL A 148 14.72 6.33 9.62
N GLN A 149 15.90 6.88 9.97
CA GLN A 149 16.28 8.22 9.55
C GLN A 149 16.38 8.32 8.02
N HIS A 150 17.04 7.36 7.36
CA HIS A 150 17.11 7.29 5.90
C HIS A 150 15.72 7.24 5.25
N PHE A 151 14.78 6.49 5.82
CA PHE A 151 13.39 6.48 5.36
C PHE A 151 12.78 7.87 5.37
N PHE A 152 12.87 8.61 6.48
CA PHE A 152 12.33 9.98 6.55
C PHE A 152 13.10 10.95 5.65
N ASN A 153 14.43 10.80 5.51
CA ASN A 153 15.25 11.64 4.64
C ASN A 153 14.86 11.44 3.16
N PHE A 154 14.68 10.19 2.74
CA PHE A 154 14.31 9.83 1.37
C PHE A 154 13.01 10.49 0.93
N PHE A 155 12.05 10.65 1.86
CA PHE A 155 10.78 11.32 1.59
C PHE A 155 10.78 12.83 1.91
N HIS A 156 11.90 13.39 2.36
CA HIS A 156 12.03 14.78 2.84
C HIS A 156 11.07 15.11 4.00
N LEU A 157 10.91 14.17 4.95
CA LEU A 157 9.95 14.22 6.05
C LEU A 157 10.63 14.26 7.43
N HIS A 158 11.77 14.93 7.57
CA HIS A 158 12.48 15.00 8.86
C HIS A 158 11.58 15.37 10.06
N PRO A 159 10.64 16.35 9.96
CA PRO A 159 9.78 16.70 11.08
C PRO A 159 8.80 15.58 11.47
N MET A 160 8.47 14.68 10.55
CA MET A 160 7.47 13.64 10.77
C MET A 160 7.92 12.53 11.72
N ARG A 161 9.23 12.36 11.93
CA ARG A 161 9.75 11.31 12.83
C ARG A 161 9.17 11.40 14.24
N TYR A 162 8.89 12.62 14.70
CA TYR A 162 8.35 12.89 16.05
C TYR A 162 7.01 13.64 16.01
N SER A 163 6.47 13.92 14.83
CA SER A 163 5.24 14.69 14.69
C SER A 163 4.00 13.79 14.74
N ARG A 164 2.92 14.36 15.27
CA ARG A 164 1.55 13.82 15.20
C ARG A 164 0.67 14.62 14.23
N ASP A 165 1.29 15.36 13.32
CA ASP A 165 0.58 16.17 12.33
C ASP A 165 -0.04 15.28 11.24
N GLN A 166 -1.35 15.09 11.34
CA GLN A 166 -2.15 14.33 10.38
C GLN A 166 -2.19 14.99 8.99
N ILE A 167 -2.13 16.32 8.90
CA ILE A 167 -2.18 17.04 7.62
C ILE A 167 -0.90 16.77 6.84
N MET A 168 0.25 16.89 7.51
CA MET A 168 1.55 16.56 6.93
C MET A 168 1.60 15.09 6.48
N TYR A 169 1.09 14.17 7.31
CA TYR A 169 1.01 12.74 6.97
C TYR A 169 0.13 12.45 5.76
N ASN A 170 -1.04 13.10 5.67
CA ASN A 170 -1.93 12.97 4.52
C ASN A 170 -1.27 13.45 3.23
N LYS A 171 -0.55 14.58 3.28
CA LYS A 171 0.21 15.10 2.14
C LYS A 171 1.30 14.13 1.70
N PHE A 172 2.05 13.57 2.66
CA PHE A 172 3.04 12.54 2.38
C PHE A 172 2.41 11.31 1.71
N ARG A 173 1.36 10.73 2.30
CA ARG A 173 0.67 9.56 1.73
C ARG A 173 0.17 9.83 0.32
N HIS A 174 -0.41 11.00 0.08
CA HIS A 174 -0.88 11.38 -1.23
C HIS A 174 0.26 11.41 -2.26
N ASN A 175 1.39 12.05 -1.91
CA ASN A 175 2.58 12.08 -2.76
C ASN A 175 3.13 10.67 -3.04
N TRP A 176 3.14 9.81 -2.02
CA TRP A 176 3.58 8.42 -2.15
C TRP A 176 2.70 7.61 -3.11
N PHE A 177 1.38 7.71 -2.98
CA PHE A 177 0.47 7.02 -3.90
C PHE A 177 0.56 7.58 -5.33
N ASN A 178 0.78 8.88 -5.49
CA ASN A 178 1.04 9.46 -6.81
C ASN A 178 2.34 8.93 -7.41
N TYR A 179 3.41 8.84 -6.62
CA TYR A 179 4.67 8.25 -7.06
C TYR A 179 4.50 6.79 -7.50
N ILE A 180 3.84 5.95 -6.69
CA ILE A 180 3.53 4.55 -7.06
C ILE A 180 2.76 4.49 -8.38
N LYS A 181 1.73 5.34 -8.54
CA LYS A 181 0.92 5.40 -9.75
C LYS A 181 1.79 5.70 -10.98
N ILE A 182 2.65 6.71 -10.91
CA ILE A 182 3.58 7.07 -11.98
C ILE A 182 4.53 5.91 -12.29
N GLN A 183 5.06 5.22 -11.27
CA GLN A 183 5.94 4.07 -11.47
C GLN A 183 5.23 2.90 -12.19
N HIS A 184 3.96 2.63 -11.85
CA HIS A 184 3.17 1.64 -12.57
C HIS A 184 2.93 2.03 -14.03
N GLU A 185 2.53 3.29 -14.29
CA GLU A 185 2.32 3.78 -15.65
C GLU A 185 3.60 3.69 -16.50
N LEU A 186 4.76 4.02 -15.92
CA LEU A 186 6.06 3.87 -16.59
C LEU A 186 6.40 2.40 -16.85
N SER A 187 6.12 1.51 -15.89
CA SER A 187 6.36 0.08 -16.05
C SER A 187 5.50 -0.52 -17.17
N ASP A 188 4.23 -0.12 -17.25
CA ASP A 188 3.31 -0.54 -18.30
C ASP A 188 3.77 -0.02 -19.68
N GLN A 189 4.27 1.22 -19.75
CA GLN A 189 4.85 1.76 -20.98
C GLN A 189 6.10 1.00 -21.41
N LEU A 190 7.02 0.71 -20.48
CA LEU A 190 8.21 -0.08 -20.76
C LEU A 190 7.86 -1.47 -21.27
N GLN A 191 6.87 -2.14 -20.66
CA GLN A 191 6.41 -3.44 -21.15
C GLN A 191 5.86 -3.35 -22.59
N GLN A 192 5.11 -2.30 -22.93
CA GLN A 192 4.64 -2.10 -24.29
C GLN A 192 5.76 -1.87 -25.31
N PHE A 193 6.87 -1.26 -24.90
CA PHE A 193 8.04 -1.09 -25.75
C PHE A 193 8.83 -2.40 -25.90
N ASP A 194 8.91 -3.21 -24.84
CA ASP A 194 9.50 -4.56 -24.87
C ASP A 194 8.72 -5.48 -25.82
N ASP A 195 7.39 -5.52 -25.69
CA ASP A 195 6.50 -6.31 -26.56
C ASP A 195 6.59 -5.91 -28.05
N LYS A 196 7.02 -4.67 -28.33
CA LYS A 196 7.24 -4.15 -29.69
C LYS A 196 8.67 -4.34 -30.19
N GLY A 197 9.57 -4.92 -29.38
CA GLY A 197 10.99 -5.05 -29.71
C GLY A 197 11.73 -3.71 -29.81
N GLN A 198 11.22 -2.67 -29.15
CA GLN A 198 11.75 -1.30 -29.21
C GLN A 198 12.59 -0.92 -28.00
N LEU A 199 12.76 -1.82 -27.03
CA LEU A 199 13.51 -1.56 -25.81
C LEU A 199 15.01 -1.81 -26.02
N ILE A 200 15.82 -0.78 -25.80
CA ILE A 200 17.27 -0.94 -25.69
C ILE A 200 17.58 -1.29 -24.24
N HIS A 201 17.91 -2.55 -23.98
CA HIS A 201 18.40 -2.98 -22.66
C HIS A 201 19.83 -2.50 -22.45
N LEU A 202 19.98 -1.40 -21.71
CA LEU A 202 21.29 -0.96 -21.22
C LEU A 202 21.62 -1.74 -19.94
N ASN A 203 22.33 -2.85 -20.10
CA ASN A 203 22.90 -3.58 -18.97
C ASN A 203 24.10 -2.79 -18.43
N TYR A 204 23.87 -2.01 -17.38
CA TYR A 204 24.96 -1.40 -16.63
C TYR A 204 25.71 -2.49 -15.86
N LEU A 205 26.83 -2.96 -16.41
CA LEU A 205 27.85 -3.71 -15.67
C LEU A 205 28.52 -2.75 -14.69
N TYR A 206 27.94 -2.61 -13.49
CA TYR A 206 28.62 -1.94 -12.39
C TYR A 206 29.69 -2.88 -11.82
N GLU A 207 30.86 -2.90 -12.45
CA GLU A 207 32.09 -3.42 -11.85
C GLU A 207 32.60 -2.43 -10.79
N TYR A 208 32.02 -2.44 -9.59
CA TYR A 208 32.75 -1.97 -8.42
C TYR A 208 33.37 -3.19 -7.75
N GLY A 209 34.64 -3.43 -8.08
CA GLY A 209 35.48 -4.44 -7.48
C GLY A 209 35.76 -4.17 -5.99
N ALA A 210 36.31 -5.18 -5.34
CA ALA A 210 36.83 -5.07 -3.98
C ALA A 210 37.94 -4.02 -3.92
N ARG A 211 37.81 -3.06 -3.00
CA ARG A 211 38.92 -2.36 -2.35
C ARG A 211 38.58 -2.17 -0.88
#